data_AF-A0A926B3H4-F1
#
_entry.id   AF-A0A926B3H4-F1
#
_cell.length_a   1.000
_cell.length_b   1.000
_cell.length_c   1.000
_cell.angle_alpha   90.00
_cell.angle_beta   90.00
_cell.angle_gamma   90.00
#
_symmetry.space_group_name_H-M   'P 1'
#
loop_
_entity.id
_entity.type
_entity.pdbx_description
1 polymer ?
#
loop_
_entity_poly.entity_id
_entity_poly.type
_entity_poly.pdbx_seq_one_letter_code
_entity_poly.pdbx_strand_id
1 'polypeptide(L)'
;MRWRSHLWTWMAAILFLACGHVTAQAILEPPFGLHWGDSPEKLIAWASRHSLDLTISLPGDQPGLRILRIEPRKGFLPETKAGAVEGRYLGGKLYELTVHYFDRDASADTMEMRFEELRKQLVAEQGPLLTNQQQRTVEDQFVTRTQSFHREPVKGLFLLLAFTEVEDLLRKTKDARFSLIYRNDNFRKELQEVMKKP
;
A
#
# COMPACT_ATOMS: atom_id res chain seq x y z
N MET A 1 12.69 69.83 -6.93
CA MET A 1 12.02 68.84 -7.79
C MET A 1 12.89 67.57 -7.78
N ARG A 2 12.89 66.65 -6.81
CA ARG A 2 11.84 65.84 -6.16
C ARG A 2 10.80 65.27 -7.13
N TRP A 3 10.77 63.93 -7.13
CA TRP A 3 9.74 63.00 -7.58
C TRP A 3 9.75 62.60 -9.05
N ARG A 4 10.32 61.42 -9.34
CA ARG A 4 9.81 60.40 -10.29
C ARG A 4 10.88 59.32 -10.58
N SER A 5 11.08 58.38 -9.66
CA SER A 5 11.83 57.14 -9.99
C SER A 5 11.67 55.98 -8.99
N HIS A 6 10.65 56.00 -8.11
CA HIS A 6 10.44 54.92 -7.14
C HIS A 6 9.20 54.05 -7.42
N LEU A 7 8.51 54.27 -8.54
CA LEU A 7 7.25 53.56 -8.87
C LEU A 7 7.45 52.27 -9.68
N TRP A 8 8.68 51.93 -10.08
CA TRP A 8 8.94 50.70 -10.85
C TRP A 8 9.59 49.58 -10.06
N THR A 9 10.18 49.86 -8.90
CA THR A 9 10.84 48.84 -8.08
C THR A 9 9.89 48.03 -7.19
N TRP A 10 8.63 48.46 -7.03
CA TRP A 10 7.65 47.74 -6.19
C TRP A 10 6.77 46.74 -6.94
N MET A 11 6.75 46.74 -8.29
CA MET A 11 5.99 45.72 -9.05
C MET A 11 6.74 44.40 -9.25
N ALA A 12 8.08 44.39 -9.14
CA ALA A 12 8.86 43.16 -9.31
C ALA A 12 8.86 42.25 -8.06
N ALA A 13 8.55 42.80 -6.88
CA ALA A 13 8.58 42.03 -5.62
C ALA A 13 7.30 41.20 -5.37
N ILE A 14 6.19 41.52 -6.04
CA ILE A 14 4.91 40.80 -5.87
C ILE A 14 4.81 39.58 -6.80
N LEU A 15 5.59 39.53 -7.89
CA LEU A 15 5.56 38.40 -8.82
C LEU A 15 6.32 37.14 -8.35
N PHE A 16 7.10 37.21 -7.27
CA PHE A 16 7.86 36.07 -6.75
C PHE A 16 7.24 35.34 -5.56
N LEU A 17 6.15 35.87 -4.98
CA LEU A 17 5.40 35.21 -3.89
C LEU A 17 4.33 34.23 -4.37
N ALA A 18 4.23 34.02 -5.69
CA ALA A 18 3.46 32.93 -6.30
C ALA A 18 4.38 31.77 -6.74
N CYS A 19 5.54 31.58 -6.10
CA CYS A 19 6.21 30.28 -6.14
C CYS A 19 5.31 29.30 -5.40
N GLY A 20 4.43 28.66 -6.17
CA GLY A 20 3.64 27.54 -5.70
C GLY A 20 4.56 26.60 -4.92
N HIS A 21 4.11 26.21 -3.74
CA HIS A 21 4.66 25.04 -3.09
C HIS A 21 4.48 23.89 -4.08
N VAL A 22 5.52 23.61 -4.87
CA VAL A 22 5.73 22.28 -5.41
C VAL A 22 5.99 21.44 -4.18
N THR A 23 4.91 20.95 -3.55
CA THR A 23 5.04 19.77 -2.73
C THR A 23 5.61 18.73 -3.69
N ALA A 24 6.89 18.42 -3.53
CA ALA A 24 7.41 17.18 -4.08
C ALA A 24 6.49 16.11 -3.49
N GLN A 25 5.52 15.62 -4.28
CA GLN A 25 4.70 14.51 -3.88
C GLN A 25 5.69 13.42 -3.54
N ALA A 26 5.75 13.07 -2.24
CA ALA A 26 6.63 12.02 -1.78
C ALA A 26 6.34 10.80 -2.66
N ILE A 27 7.37 10.30 -3.33
CA ILE A 27 7.25 9.06 -4.09
C ILE A 27 6.73 8.03 -3.10
N LEU A 28 5.63 7.36 -3.46
CA LEU A 28 5.02 6.35 -2.61
C LEU A 28 6.01 5.19 -2.48
N GLU A 29 6.77 5.18 -1.39
CA GLU A 29 7.70 4.12 -1.06
C GLU A 29 7.00 3.01 -0.25
N PRO A 30 7.41 1.75 -0.44
CA PRO A 30 6.91 0.67 0.37
C PRO A 30 7.40 0.80 1.83
N PRO A 31 6.60 0.38 2.83
CA PRO A 31 7.00 0.41 4.24
C PRO A 31 8.13 -0.59 4.57
N PHE A 32 8.49 -0.66 5.85
CA PHE A 32 9.53 -1.56 6.40
C PHE A 32 10.95 -1.29 5.87
N GLY A 33 11.22 -0.04 5.46
CA GLY A 33 12.54 0.38 4.95
C GLY A 33 12.90 -0.22 3.58
N LEU A 34 11.91 -0.75 2.86
CA LEU A 34 12.08 -1.26 1.51
C LEU A 34 12.01 -0.13 0.49
N HIS A 35 12.58 -0.38 -0.68
CA HIS A 35 12.50 0.48 -1.85
C HIS A 35 12.14 -0.35 -3.07
N TRP A 36 11.54 0.29 -4.08
CA TRP A 36 11.30 -0.36 -5.37
C TRP A 36 12.61 -0.88 -5.98
N GLY A 37 12.61 -2.12 -6.47
CA GLY A 37 13.82 -2.76 -6.98
C GLY A 37 14.74 -3.39 -5.93
N ASP A 38 14.39 -3.33 -4.66
CA ASP A 38 15.07 -4.10 -3.64
C ASP A 38 14.97 -5.61 -3.90
N SER A 39 16.02 -6.32 -3.51
CA SER A 39 16.08 -7.76 -3.63
C SER A 39 15.35 -8.44 -2.45
N PRO A 40 14.92 -9.70 -2.59
CA PRO A 40 14.22 -10.44 -1.53
C PRO A 40 15.01 -10.49 -0.21
N GLU A 41 16.34 -10.47 -0.29
CA GLU A 41 17.26 -10.63 0.84
C GLU A 41 17.05 -9.55 1.91
N LYS A 42 16.67 -8.32 1.54
CA LYS A 42 16.41 -7.27 2.53
C LYS A 42 15.22 -7.63 3.43
N LEU A 43 14.13 -8.10 2.83
CA LEU A 43 12.93 -8.47 3.56
C LEU A 43 13.14 -9.76 4.36
N ILE A 44 13.91 -10.72 3.83
CA ILE A 44 14.34 -11.93 4.55
C ILE A 44 15.22 -11.58 5.77
N ALA A 45 16.17 -10.65 5.60
CA ALA A 45 17.04 -10.20 6.68
C ALA A 45 16.24 -9.51 7.77
N TRP A 46 15.25 -8.67 7.40
CA TRP A 46 14.33 -8.07 8.36
C TRP A 46 13.53 -9.13 9.12
N ALA A 47 12.92 -10.11 8.44
CA ALA A 47 12.20 -11.21 9.08
C ALA A 47 13.07 -12.00 10.06
N SER A 48 14.32 -12.28 9.66
CA SER A 48 15.28 -13.02 10.48
C SER A 48 15.65 -12.26 11.75
N ARG A 49 15.87 -10.94 11.67
CA ARG A 49 16.15 -10.09 12.87
C ARG A 49 15.03 -10.12 13.89
N HIS A 50 13.79 -10.30 13.44
CA HIS A 50 12.61 -10.32 14.30
C HIS A 50 12.08 -11.74 14.58
N SER A 51 12.80 -12.79 14.16
CA SER A 51 12.40 -14.19 14.35
C SER A 51 10.99 -14.50 13.82
N LEU A 52 10.65 -13.93 12.66
CA LEU A 52 9.35 -14.12 11.99
C LEU A 52 9.37 -15.35 11.09
N ASP A 53 8.19 -15.95 10.88
CA ASP A 53 8.05 -17.06 9.96
C ASP A 53 8.01 -16.51 8.51
N LEU A 54 8.67 -17.22 7.60
CA LEU A 54 8.81 -16.86 6.19
C LEU A 54 8.30 -17.99 5.31
N THR A 55 7.36 -17.67 4.43
CA THR A 55 6.90 -18.55 3.35
C THR A 55 7.33 -17.99 2.01
N ILE A 56 7.93 -18.82 1.16
CA ILE A 56 8.34 -18.45 -0.21
C ILE A 56 7.49 -19.26 -1.19
N SER A 57 6.79 -18.57 -2.08
CA SER A 57 6.04 -19.17 -3.18
C SER A 57 6.66 -18.81 -4.53
N LEU A 58 6.74 -19.81 -5.41
CA LEU A 58 7.26 -19.71 -6.78
C LEU A 58 6.17 -20.21 -7.74
N PRO A 59 5.25 -19.34 -8.20
CA PRO A 59 4.16 -19.75 -9.08
C PRO A 59 4.70 -20.27 -10.43
N GLY A 60 4.35 -21.51 -10.79
CA GLY A 60 4.87 -22.18 -11.99
C GLY A 60 4.36 -21.58 -13.30
N ASP A 61 3.22 -20.88 -13.26
CA ASP A 61 2.59 -20.17 -14.37
C ASP A 61 3.24 -18.80 -14.66
N GLN A 62 4.04 -18.28 -13.73
CA GLN A 62 4.70 -16.97 -13.83
C GLN A 62 6.20 -17.10 -13.57
N PRO A 63 6.98 -17.54 -14.58
CA PRO A 63 8.43 -17.66 -14.47
C PRO A 63 9.06 -16.34 -13.99
N GLY A 64 9.95 -16.44 -12.99
CA GLY A 64 10.65 -15.29 -12.41
C GLY A 64 9.85 -14.46 -11.41
N LEU A 65 8.58 -14.81 -11.14
CA LEU A 65 7.84 -14.29 -10.00
C LEU A 65 8.21 -15.08 -8.74
N ARG A 66 8.54 -14.35 -7.68
CA ARG A 66 8.75 -14.89 -6.34
C ARG A 66 7.92 -14.08 -5.35
N ILE A 67 7.16 -14.77 -4.52
CA ILE A 67 6.31 -14.15 -3.50
C ILE A 67 6.85 -14.55 -2.14
N LEU A 68 7.18 -13.57 -1.30
CA LEU A 68 7.61 -13.76 0.08
C LEU A 68 6.49 -13.30 0.99
N ARG A 69 5.99 -14.18 1.84
CA ARG A 69 5.05 -13.82 2.91
C ARG A 69 5.73 -13.99 4.25
N ILE A 70 5.67 -12.96 5.09
CA ILE A 70 6.21 -12.93 6.45
C ILE A 70 5.10 -12.66 7.44
N GLU A 71 5.07 -13.47 8.49
CA GLU A 71 4.10 -13.35 9.57
C GLU A 71 4.74 -13.75 10.91
N PRO A 72 4.29 -13.18 12.04
CA PRO A 72 4.73 -13.62 13.35
C PRO A 72 4.01 -14.94 13.71
N ARG A 73 4.66 -15.77 14.54
CA ARG A 73 4.02 -16.95 15.13
C ARG A 73 2.78 -16.63 15.96
N LYS A 74 2.79 -15.45 16.60
CA LYS A 74 1.70 -14.94 17.43
C LYS A 74 1.72 -13.41 17.43
N GLY A 75 0.53 -12.80 17.41
CA GLY A 75 0.38 -11.35 17.48
C GLY A 75 0.58 -10.67 16.12
N PHE A 76 1.29 -9.55 16.13
CA PHE A 76 1.47 -8.67 14.98
C PHE A 76 2.93 -8.51 14.58
N LEU A 77 3.16 -8.02 13.38
CA LEU A 77 4.48 -7.59 12.92
C LEU A 77 5.01 -6.47 13.85
N PRO A 78 6.32 -6.43 14.10
CA PRO A 78 6.95 -5.44 14.97
C PRO A 78 6.51 -4.01 14.65
N GLU A 79 6.23 -3.22 15.69
CA GLU A 79 5.88 -1.79 15.59
C GLU A 79 4.58 -1.48 14.82
N THR A 80 3.77 -2.50 14.51
CA THR A 80 2.52 -2.34 13.75
C THR A 80 1.37 -3.15 14.34
N LYS A 81 0.16 -2.95 13.80
CA LYS A 81 -1.01 -3.82 14.02
C LYS A 81 -1.26 -4.76 12.83
N ALA A 82 -0.26 -4.96 11.97
CA ALA A 82 -0.38 -5.83 10.80
C ALA A 82 -0.11 -7.29 11.18
N GLY A 83 -0.90 -8.22 10.64
CA GLY A 83 -0.73 -9.65 10.86
C GLY A 83 0.30 -10.29 9.92
N ALA A 84 0.52 -9.71 8.73
CA ALA A 84 1.53 -10.20 7.80
C ALA A 84 1.95 -9.13 6.79
N VAL A 85 3.09 -9.36 6.13
CA VAL A 85 3.56 -8.58 4.98
C VAL A 85 3.92 -9.54 3.86
N GLU A 86 3.53 -9.20 2.63
CA GLU A 86 3.82 -9.95 1.43
C GLU A 86 4.58 -9.07 0.43
N GLY A 87 5.77 -9.49 0.02
CA GLY A 87 6.54 -8.87 -1.05
C GLY A 87 6.49 -9.71 -2.32
N ARG A 88 6.17 -9.08 -3.45
CA ARG A 88 6.18 -9.72 -4.77
C ARG A 88 7.36 -9.19 -5.57
N TYR A 89 8.17 -10.12 -6.05
CA TYR A 89 9.42 -9.86 -6.72
C TYR A 89 9.37 -10.47 -8.12
N LEU A 90 9.66 -9.66 -9.14
CA LEU A 90 9.77 -10.13 -10.51
C LEU A 90 11.23 -10.00 -10.96
N GLY A 91 11.82 -11.06 -11.48
CA GLY A 91 13.25 -11.06 -11.82
C GLY A 91 14.15 -10.76 -10.61
N GLY A 92 13.70 -11.09 -9.39
CA GLY A 92 14.42 -10.80 -8.15
C GLY A 92 14.32 -9.35 -7.67
N LYS A 93 13.36 -8.55 -8.18
CA LYS A 93 13.20 -7.13 -7.87
C LYS A 93 11.80 -6.81 -7.36
N LEU A 94 11.70 -6.12 -6.23
CA LEU A 94 10.43 -5.74 -5.60
C LEU A 94 9.65 -4.77 -6.50
N TYR A 95 8.39 -5.11 -6.80
CA TYR A 95 7.48 -4.21 -7.52
C TYR A 95 6.12 -4.06 -6.84
N GLU A 96 5.79 -4.91 -5.86
CA GLU A 96 4.55 -4.82 -5.09
C GLU A 96 4.79 -5.30 -3.65
N LEU A 97 4.23 -4.57 -2.69
CA LEU A 97 4.21 -4.93 -1.27
C LEU A 97 2.78 -4.83 -0.75
N THR A 98 2.31 -5.88 -0.06
CA THR A 98 1.01 -5.90 0.60
C THR A 98 1.19 -6.05 2.11
N VAL A 99 0.55 -5.17 2.88
CA VAL A 99 0.47 -5.25 4.34
C VAL A 99 -0.92 -5.76 4.71
N HIS A 100 -0.98 -6.93 5.35
CA HIS A 100 -2.23 -7.57 5.72
C HIS A 100 -2.56 -7.31 7.19
N TYR A 101 -3.76 -6.81 7.43
CA TYR A 101 -4.31 -6.57 8.76
C TYR A 101 -5.42 -7.59 9.02
N PHE A 102 -5.12 -8.53 9.91
CA PHE A 102 -6.06 -9.51 10.44
C PHE A 102 -5.68 -9.79 11.89
N ASP A 103 -6.69 -10.09 12.70
CA ASP A 103 -6.54 -10.35 14.12
C ASP A 103 -7.56 -11.42 14.49
N ARG A 104 -7.08 -12.62 14.82
CA ARG A 104 -7.95 -13.78 15.06
C ARG A 104 -8.82 -13.62 16.31
N ASP A 105 -8.44 -12.71 17.19
CA ASP A 105 -9.13 -12.46 18.45
C ASP A 105 -10.04 -11.23 18.38
N ALA A 106 -10.00 -10.45 17.28
CA ALA A 106 -10.83 -9.27 17.09
C ALA A 106 -12.18 -9.60 16.44
N SER A 107 -13.22 -8.85 16.82
CA SER A 107 -14.50 -8.89 16.12
C SER A 107 -14.41 -8.20 14.75
N ALA A 108 -15.33 -8.55 13.84
CA ALA A 108 -15.46 -7.88 12.55
C ALA A 108 -15.63 -6.35 12.68
N ASP A 109 -16.45 -5.89 13.64
CA ASP A 109 -16.65 -4.46 13.92
C ASP A 109 -15.34 -3.76 14.35
N THR A 110 -14.50 -4.45 15.13
CA THR A 110 -13.18 -3.94 15.53
C THR A 110 -12.26 -3.80 14.32
N MET A 111 -12.30 -4.76 13.40
CA MET A 111 -11.52 -4.73 12.18
C MET A 111 -12.00 -3.66 11.20
N GLU A 112 -13.31 -3.43 11.08
CA GLU A 112 -13.89 -2.33 10.30
C GLU A 112 -13.48 -0.97 10.88
N MET A 113 -13.51 -0.80 12.20
CA MET A 113 -13.02 0.42 12.86
C MET A 113 -11.55 0.67 12.54
N ARG A 114 -10.68 -0.34 12.66
CA ARG A 114 -9.24 -0.22 12.32
C ARG A 114 -9.03 0.12 10.84
N PHE A 115 -9.86 -0.44 9.95
CA PHE A 115 -9.84 -0.11 8.53
C PHE A 115 -10.18 1.37 8.29
N GLU A 116 -11.23 1.89 8.92
CA GLU A 116 -11.63 3.29 8.79
C GLU A 116 -10.60 4.25 9.41
N GLU A 117 -9.97 3.87 10.52
CA GLU A 117 -8.83 4.59 11.10
C GLU A 117 -7.67 4.71 10.11
N LEU A 118 -7.25 3.58 9.51
CA LEU A 118 -6.19 3.57 8.50
C LEU A 118 -6.60 4.38 7.27
N ARG A 119 -7.84 4.27 6.80
CA ARG A 119 -8.35 5.05 5.67
C ARG A 119 -8.22 6.55 5.93
N LYS A 120 -8.61 7.02 7.12
CA LYS A 120 -8.48 8.44 7.52
C LYS A 120 -7.02 8.87 7.58
N GLN A 121 -6.14 8.03 8.14
CA GLN A 121 -4.70 8.30 8.19
C GLN A 121 -4.11 8.43 6.77
N LEU A 122 -4.43 7.50 5.87
CA LEU A 122 -3.97 7.55 4.49
C LEU A 122 -4.47 8.78 3.75
N VAL A 123 -5.72 9.21 3.99
CA VAL A 123 -6.24 10.45 3.41
C VAL A 123 -5.47 11.67 3.90
N ALA A 124 -5.09 11.70 5.19
CA ALA A 124 -4.29 12.78 5.76
C ALA A 124 -2.85 12.81 5.21
N GLU A 125 -2.22 11.65 5.06
CA GLU A 125 -0.81 11.53 4.63
C GLU A 125 -0.64 11.63 3.11
N GLN A 126 -1.51 10.98 2.35
CA GLN A 126 -1.35 10.79 0.91
C GLN A 126 -2.33 11.63 0.10
N GLY A 127 -3.41 12.12 0.72
CA GLY A 127 -4.50 12.84 0.06
C GLY A 127 -5.70 11.94 -0.24
N PRO A 128 -6.78 12.49 -0.84
CA PRO A 128 -8.04 11.77 -1.04
C PRO A 128 -7.88 10.45 -1.79
N LEU A 129 -8.59 9.42 -1.31
CA LEU A 129 -8.70 8.11 -1.95
C LEU A 129 -9.97 8.04 -2.80
N LEU A 130 -9.89 7.38 -3.94
CA LEU A 130 -11.00 7.11 -4.85
C LEU A 130 -11.59 5.73 -4.54
N THR A 131 -12.92 5.62 -4.54
CA THR A 131 -13.57 4.31 -4.45
C THR A 131 -13.21 3.47 -5.68
N ASN A 132 -12.76 2.23 -5.45
CA ASN A 132 -12.40 1.30 -6.50
C ASN A 132 -13.49 0.23 -6.69
N GLN A 133 -13.84 -0.49 -5.62
CA GLN A 133 -14.86 -1.54 -5.66
C GLN A 133 -15.70 -1.51 -4.40
N GLN A 134 -17.01 -1.72 -4.53
CA GLN A 134 -17.91 -2.00 -3.43
C GLN A 134 -18.87 -3.08 -3.87
N GLN A 135 -18.83 -4.22 -3.19
CA GLN A 135 -19.60 -5.39 -3.58
C GLN A 135 -20.09 -6.13 -2.35
N ARG A 136 -21.31 -6.67 -2.46
CA ARG A 136 -21.88 -7.60 -1.50
C ARG A 136 -22.41 -8.80 -2.26
N THR A 137 -21.90 -9.99 -1.94
CA THR A 137 -22.34 -11.26 -2.52
C THR A 137 -22.88 -12.17 -1.44
N VAL A 138 -23.79 -13.07 -1.84
CA VAL A 138 -24.35 -14.10 -0.97
C VAL A 138 -24.23 -15.42 -1.70
N GLU A 139 -23.43 -16.34 -1.17
CA GLU A 139 -23.15 -17.66 -1.74
C GLU A 139 -23.15 -18.69 -0.62
N ASP A 140 -23.90 -19.78 -0.77
CA ASP A 140 -23.92 -20.92 0.17
C ASP A 140 -24.01 -20.54 1.66
N GLN A 141 -24.91 -19.60 1.99
CA GLN A 141 -25.12 -19.07 3.35
C GLN A 141 -23.97 -18.22 3.92
N PHE A 142 -23.00 -17.84 3.09
CA PHE A 142 -21.99 -16.84 3.41
C PHE A 142 -22.33 -15.52 2.73
N VAL A 143 -22.28 -14.44 3.49
CA VAL A 143 -22.37 -13.07 2.95
C VAL A 143 -20.97 -12.50 2.93
N THR A 144 -20.47 -12.15 1.74
CA THR A 144 -19.17 -11.49 1.60
C THR A 144 -19.37 -10.02 1.23
N ARG A 145 -18.81 -9.12 2.03
CA ARG A 145 -18.76 -7.67 1.78
C ARG A 145 -17.32 -7.29 1.45
N THR A 146 -17.10 -6.74 0.27
CA THR A 146 -15.79 -6.21 -0.15
C THR A 146 -15.90 -4.73 -0.45
N GLN A 147 -14.96 -3.96 0.06
CA GLN A 147 -14.82 -2.54 -0.23
C GLN A 147 -13.35 -2.23 -0.49
N SER A 148 -13.05 -1.48 -1.54
CA SER A 148 -11.69 -1.03 -1.81
C SER A 148 -11.64 0.42 -2.26
N PHE A 149 -10.55 1.07 -1.89
CA PHE A 149 -10.19 2.43 -2.24
C PHE A 149 -8.80 2.42 -2.86
N HIS A 150 -8.53 3.37 -3.74
CA HIS A 150 -7.21 3.49 -4.34
C HIS A 150 -6.80 4.94 -4.52
N ARG A 151 -5.50 5.14 -4.74
CA ARG A 151 -4.91 6.39 -5.18
C ARG A 151 -3.72 6.08 -6.07
N GLU A 152 -3.52 6.94 -7.06
CA GLU A 152 -2.37 6.89 -7.95
C GLU A 152 -1.62 8.22 -7.84
N PRO A 153 -0.67 8.38 -6.88
CA PRO A 153 0.04 9.65 -6.68
C PRO A 153 0.85 10.05 -7.92
N VAL A 154 1.41 9.05 -8.62
CA VAL A 154 2.12 9.18 -9.88
C VAL A 154 1.59 8.08 -10.80
N LYS A 155 1.44 8.39 -12.09
CA LYS A 155 0.96 7.42 -13.09
C LYS A 155 1.78 6.12 -13.01
N GLY A 156 1.13 4.99 -12.78
CA GLY A 156 1.71 3.65 -12.62
C GLY A 156 2.13 3.29 -11.19
N LEU A 157 1.94 4.17 -10.20
CA LEU A 157 2.24 3.91 -8.79
C LEU A 157 0.96 3.96 -7.98
N PHE A 158 0.53 2.82 -7.46
CA PHE A 158 -0.76 2.65 -6.81
C PHE A 158 -0.62 2.39 -5.32
N LEU A 159 -1.50 3.04 -4.56
CA LEU A 159 -1.85 2.69 -3.19
C LEU A 159 -3.28 2.17 -3.19
N LEU A 160 -3.52 0.94 -2.76
CA LEU A 160 -4.86 0.35 -2.67
C LEU A 160 -5.14 -0.11 -1.24
N LEU A 161 -6.27 0.29 -0.70
CA LEU A 161 -6.77 -0.16 0.58
C LEU A 161 -8.00 -1.04 0.33
N ALA A 162 -7.95 -2.31 0.70
CA ALA A 162 -9.02 -3.28 0.45
C ALA A 162 -9.48 -3.95 1.75
N PHE A 163 -10.79 -3.98 1.98
CA PHE A 163 -11.46 -4.61 3.11
C PHE A 163 -12.35 -5.75 2.62
N THR A 164 -12.37 -6.84 3.37
CA THR A 164 -13.25 -7.98 3.16
C THR A 164 -13.80 -8.44 4.50
N GLU A 165 -15.13 -8.56 4.57
CA GLU A 165 -15.86 -9.19 5.65
C GLU A 165 -16.62 -10.40 5.11
N VAL A 166 -16.63 -11.48 5.87
CA VAL A 166 -17.39 -12.69 5.60
C VAL A 166 -18.26 -12.99 6.81
N GLU A 167 -19.56 -13.06 6.59
CA GLU A 167 -20.55 -13.48 7.59
C GLU A 167 -21.05 -14.88 7.26
N ASP A 168 -20.88 -15.80 8.19
CA ASP A 168 -21.47 -17.14 8.17
C ASP A 168 -22.87 -17.06 8.79
N LEU A 169 -23.91 -17.16 7.97
CA LEU A 169 -25.30 -17.04 8.41
C LEU A 169 -25.76 -18.24 9.25
N LEU A 170 -25.16 -19.42 9.06
CA LEU A 170 -25.47 -20.63 9.82
C LEU A 170 -24.96 -20.52 11.25
N ARG A 171 -23.70 -20.10 11.40
CA ARG A 171 -23.02 -19.99 12.70
C ARG A 171 -23.23 -18.63 13.37
N LYS A 172 -23.79 -17.65 12.65
CA LYS A 172 -23.95 -16.26 13.08
C LYS A 172 -22.62 -15.64 13.51
N THR A 173 -21.55 -15.97 12.80
CA THR A 173 -20.20 -15.47 13.05
C THR A 173 -19.74 -14.59 11.91
N LYS A 174 -18.92 -13.59 12.21
CA LYS A 174 -18.33 -12.69 11.23
C LYS A 174 -16.82 -12.68 11.39
N ASP A 175 -16.12 -12.66 10.28
CA ASP A 175 -14.69 -12.44 10.21
C ASP A 175 -14.40 -11.29 9.23
N ALA A 176 -13.42 -10.46 9.54
CA ALA A 176 -13.05 -9.35 8.68
C ALA A 176 -11.54 -9.10 8.69
N ARG A 177 -11.05 -8.70 7.52
CA ARG A 177 -9.64 -8.40 7.28
C ARG A 177 -9.52 -7.29 6.26
N PHE A 178 -8.40 -6.59 6.29
CA PHE A 178 -8.08 -5.62 5.26
C PHE A 178 -6.61 -5.67 4.89
N SER A 179 -6.26 -5.04 3.78
CA SER A 179 -4.89 -4.99 3.28
C SER A 179 -4.61 -3.65 2.64
N LEU A 180 -3.37 -3.18 2.83
CA LEU A 180 -2.82 -2.01 2.16
C LEU A 180 -1.77 -2.48 1.15
N ILE A 181 -2.00 -2.17 -0.11
CA ILE A 181 -1.20 -2.63 -1.25
C ILE A 181 -0.48 -1.43 -1.84
N TYR A 182 0.84 -1.55 -1.94
CA TYR A 182 1.72 -0.62 -2.63
C TYR A 182 2.17 -1.32 -3.91
N ARG A 183 1.90 -0.74 -5.09
CA ARG A 183 2.25 -1.37 -6.38
C ARG A 183 2.87 -0.38 -7.35
N ASN A 184 4.01 -0.74 -7.91
CA ASN A 184 4.69 0.02 -8.95
C ASN A 184 4.60 -0.71 -10.30
N ASP A 185 3.56 -0.40 -11.07
CA ASP A 185 3.31 -1.00 -12.37
C ASP A 185 4.28 -0.51 -13.45
N ASN A 186 4.88 0.67 -13.30
CA ASN A 186 5.95 1.12 -14.21
C ASN A 186 7.15 0.20 -14.09
N PHE A 187 7.61 -0.02 -12.86
CA PHE A 187 8.76 -0.86 -12.58
C PHE A 187 8.49 -2.33 -12.93
N ARG A 188 7.28 -2.84 -12.66
CA ARG A 188 6.84 -4.16 -13.12
C ARG A 188 6.99 -4.33 -14.63
N LYS A 189 6.52 -3.36 -15.42
CA LYS A 189 6.60 -3.41 -16.90
C LYS A 189 8.04 -3.38 -17.38
N GLU A 190 8.89 -2.54 -16.81
CA GLU A 190 10.33 -2.49 -17.12
C GLU A 190 10.99 -3.85 -16.89
N LEU A 191 10.72 -4.49 -15.76
CA LEU A 191 11.25 -5.82 -15.43
C LEU A 191 10.77 -6.89 -16.42
N GLN A 192 9.50 -6.86 -16.82
CA GLN A 192 8.97 -7.77 -17.84
C GLN A 192 9.69 -7.62 -19.18
N GLU A 193 9.97 -6.38 -19.60
CA GLU A 193 10.69 -6.13 -20.85
C GLU A 193 12.17 -6.57 -20.77
N VAL A 194 12.82 -6.42 -19.61
CA VAL A 194 14.19 -6.94 -19.40
C VAL A 194 14.22 -8.46 -19.48
N MET A 195 13.21 -9.15 -18.94
CA MET A 195 13.15 -10.62 -18.95
C MET A 195 12.82 -11.21 -20.33
N LYS A 196 12.24 -10.43 -21.24
CA LYS A 196 12.00 -10.86 -22.64
C LYS A 196 13.25 -10.75 -23.51
N LYS A 197 14.28 -10.02 -23.07
CA LYS A 197 15.53 -9.90 -23.81
C LYS A 197 16.32 -11.21 -23.67
N PRO A 198 16.81 -11.78 -24.77
CA PRO A 198 17.54 -13.05 -24.78
C PRO A 198 18.88 -12.96 -24.06
#